data_AF-I1P0F6-F1
#
_entry.id   AF-I1P0F6-F1
#
_cell.length_a   1.000
_cell.length_b   1.000
_cell.length_c   1.000
_cell.angle_alpha   90.00
_cell.angle_beta   90.00
_cell.angle_gamma   90.00
#
_symmetry.space_group_name_H-M   'P 1'
#
loop_
_entity.id
_entity.type
_entity.pdbx_description
1 polymer ?
#
loop_
_entity_poly.entity_id
_entity_poly.type
_entity_poly.pdbx_seq_one_letter_code
_entity_poly.pdbx_strand_id
1 'polypeptide(L)'
;MRAQSDAWFADYLLRVGNGTEEVNKEGLIGLPSDICVSCKGNETDLERLIDTVFPNLNDNLTDPNYITCRAILSTRNEFVDRINMKMIERFRGDVMTYHSFDRADDDTHNYYPLEFLNSLTPNGLPPHVLKLKINCPIMLLRNIDPANGLCNGTRLVVRQFGKNAIDAEIVVGQHAGKRVFLP
;
A
#
# COMPACT_ATOMS: atom_id res chain seq x y z
N MET A 1 -13.80 -14.55 -4.69
CA MET A 1 -13.46 -13.69 -5.87
C MET A 1 -14.76 -13.13 -6.42
N ARG A 2 -14.84 -11.87 -6.91
CA ARG A 2 -16.12 -11.28 -7.38
C ARG A 2 -16.85 -12.16 -8.40
N ALA A 3 -16.11 -12.75 -9.35
CA ALA A 3 -16.66 -13.67 -10.34
C ALA A 3 -17.32 -14.94 -9.76
N GLN A 4 -17.06 -15.30 -8.50
CA GLN A 4 -17.76 -16.42 -7.85
C GLN A 4 -19.12 -16.01 -7.28
N SER A 5 -19.26 -14.76 -6.85
CA SER A 5 -20.45 -14.24 -6.17
C SER A 5 -21.35 -13.38 -7.07
N ASP A 6 -20.81 -12.88 -8.17
CA ASP A 6 -21.47 -11.98 -9.12
C ASP A 6 -21.55 -12.68 -10.49
N ALA A 7 -22.72 -13.26 -10.76
CA ALA A 7 -22.97 -14.01 -12.00
C ALA A 7 -22.87 -13.11 -13.24
N TRP A 8 -23.29 -11.85 -13.13
CA TRP A 8 -23.19 -10.90 -14.24
C TRP A 8 -21.72 -10.59 -14.57
N PHE A 9 -20.89 -10.37 -13.55
CA PHE A 9 -19.46 -10.11 -13.76
C PHE A 9 -18.74 -11.36 -14.31
N ALA A 10 -19.12 -12.55 -13.87
CA ALA A 10 -18.59 -13.80 -14.41
C ALA A 10 -18.91 -13.97 -15.90
N ASP A 11 -20.16 -13.70 -16.29
CA ASP A 11 -20.62 -13.77 -17.67
C ASP A 11 -19.94 -12.70 -18.55
N TYR A 12 -19.75 -11.48 -18.03
CA TYR A 12 -18.94 -10.45 -18.70
C TYR A 12 -17.51 -10.91 -18.95
N LEU A 13 -16.83 -11.48 -17.95
CA LEU A 13 -15.47 -12.01 -18.13
C LEU A 13 -15.42 -13.14 -19.16
N LEU A 14 -16.45 -13.99 -19.23
CA LEU A 14 -16.55 -15.05 -20.25
C LEU A 14 -16.73 -14.45 -21.65
N ARG A 15 -17.59 -13.45 -21.82
CA ARG A 15 -17.74 -12.77 -23.12
C ARG A 15 -16.45 -12.12 -23.59
N VAL A 16 -15.70 -11.49 -22.68
CA VAL A 16 -14.36 -10.95 -22.97
C VAL A 16 -13.40 -12.06 -23.39
N GLY A 17 -13.34 -13.17 -22.64
CA GLY A 17 -12.45 -14.30 -22.94
C GLY A 17 -12.79 -15.03 -24.24
N ASN A 18 -14.07 -15.06 -24.61
CA ASN A 18 -14.56 -15.67 -25.84
C ASN A 18 -14.49 -14.71 -27.06
N GLY A 19 -14.14 -13.44 -26.84
CA GLY A 19 -14.12 -12.43 -27.91
C GLY A 19 -15.51 -12.04 -28.43
N THR A 20 -16.56 -12.23 -27.62
CA THR A 20 -17.94 -11.88 -27.98
C THR A 20 -18.42 -10.57 -27.37
N GLU A 21 -17.61 -9.94 -26.51
CA GLU A 21 -17.92 -8.64 -25.93
C GLU A 21 -17.84 -7.52 -26.97
N GLU A 22 -18.75 -6.55 -26.90
CA GLU A 22 -18.76 -5.43 -27.83
C GLU A 22 -17.49 -4.57 -27.68
N VAL A 23 -16.91 -4.22 -28.82
CA VAL A 23 -15.75 -3.34 -28.90
C VAL A 23 -16.14 -2.00 -29.52
N ASN A 24 -15.45 -0.95 -29.10
CA ASN A 24 -15.58 0.36 -29.72
C ASN A 24 -14.96 0.36 -31.13
N LYS A 25 -15.03 1.52 -31.81
CA LYS A 25 -14.49 1.70 -33.18
C LYS A 25 -12.97 1.44 -33.30
N GLU A 26 -12.25 1.44 -32.19
CA GLU A 26 -10.81 1.20 -32.09
C GLU A 26 -10.50 -0.26 -31.75
N GLY A 27 -11.51 -1.13 -31.64
CA GLY A 27 -11.35 -2.52 -31.25
C GLY A 27 -11.09 -2.72 -29.75
N LEU A 28 -11.36 -1.71 -28.91
CA LEU A 28 -11.16 -1.77 -27.46
C LEU A 28 -12.46 -2.14 -26.75
N ILE A 29 -12.34 -2.99 -25.73
CA ILE A 29 -13.44 -3.38 -24.85
C ILE A 29 -13.71 -2.24 -23.86
N GLY A 30 -14.96 -1.83 -23.77
CA GLY A 30 -15.41 -0.90 -22.73
C GLY A 30 -15.47 -1.58 -21.36
N LEU A 31 -14.90 -0.95 -20.34
CA LEU A 31 -15.12 -1.39 -18.96
C LEU A 31 -16.51 -0.93 -18.50
N PRO A 32 -17.26 -1.79 -17.79
CA PRO A 32 -18.53 -1.40 -17.19
C PRO A 32 -18.41 -0.20 -16.26
N SER A 33 -19.42 0.66 -16.26
CA SER A 33 -19.40 1.90 -15.47
C SER A 33 -19.46 1.65 -13.96
N ASP A 34 -20.01 0.52 -13.52
CA ASP A 34 -20.06 0.10 -12.10
C ASP A 34 -18.69 -0.24 -11.52
N ILE A 35 -17.69 -0.51 -12.37
CA ILE A 35 -16.31 -0.79 -11.96
C ILE A 35 -15.34 0.35 -12.26
N CYS A 36 -15.85 1.44 -12.83
CA CYS A 36 -15.07 2.61 -13.17
C CYS A 36 -15.34 3.75 -12.20
N VAL A 37 -14.28 4.44 -11.79
CA VAL A 37 -14.40 5.74 -11.11
C VAL A 37 -14.31 6.83 -12.16
N SER A 38 -15.25 7.77 -12.16
CA SER A 38 -15.27 8.87 -13.13
C SER A 38 -14.07 9.80 -12.95
N CYS A 39 -13.24 9.93 -13.98
CA CYS A 39 -12.09 10.83 -14.01
C CYS A 39 -12.37 12.04 -14.90
N LYS A 40 -12.00 13.25 -14.44
CA LYS A 40 -12.08 14.52 -15.18
C LYS A 40 -10.71 14.99 -15.69
N GLY A 41 -9.64 14.23 -15.48
CA GLY A 41 -8.27 14.54 -15.87
C GLY A 41 -7.55 15.51 -14.94
N ASN A 42 -7.95 15.61 -13.67
CA ASN A 42 -7.35 16.56 -12.72
C ASN A 42 -6.95 15.91 -11.40
N GLU A 43 -6.23 16.64 -10.54
CA GLU A 43 -5.72 16.11 -9.26
C GLU A 43 -6.81 15.63 -8.31
N THR A 44 -8.04 16.16 -8.42
CA THR A 44 -9.17 15.74 -7.59
C THR A 44 -9.64 14.32 -7.91
N ASP A 45 -9.29 13.77 -9.08
CA ASP A 45 -9.67 12.41 -9.45
C ASP A 45 -8.95 11.37 -8.58
N LEU A 46 -7.71 11.64 -8.18
CA LEU A 46 -7.01 10.76 -7.25
C LEU A 46 -7.68 10.78 -5.88
N GLU A 47 -8.14 11.94 -5.44
CA GLU A 47 -8.86 12.06 -4.17
C GLU A 47 -10.19 11.31 -4.23
N ARG A 48 -10.93 11.44 -5.33
CA ARG A 48 -12.15 10.64 -5.55
C ARG A 48 -11.88 9.14 -5.57
N LEU A 49 -10.79 8.70 -6.21
CA LEU A 49 -10.40 7.28 -6.19
C LEU A 49 -10.16 6.81 -4.76
N ILE A 50 -9.40 7.58 -3.99
CA ILE A 50 -9.14 7.28 -2.58
C ILE A 50 -10.46 7.24 -1.78
N ASP A 51 -11.35 8.21 -1.95
CA ASP A 51 -12.64 8.26 -1.24
C ASP A 51 -13.58 7.12 -1.64
N THR A 52 -13.51 6.68 -2.90
CA THR A 52 -14.29 5.54 -3.39
C THR A 52 -13.79 4.23 -2.79
N VAL A 53 -12.46 4.04 -2.72
CA VAL A 53 -11.86 2.81 -2.18
C VAL A 53 -11.86 2.81 -0.65
N PHE A 54 -11.68 3.96 0.01
CA PHE A 54 -11.61 4.10 1.47
C PHE A 54 -12.60 5.16 2.01
N PRO A 55 -13.92 4.92 1.89
CA PRO A 55 -14.95 5.83 2.40
C PRO A 55 -14.95 5.89 3.93
N ASN A 56 -14.96 7.10 4.50
CA ASN A 56 -14.95 7.32 5.95
C ASN A 56 -13.77 6.62 6.65
N LEU A 57 -12.56 6.76 6.09
CA LEU A 57 -11.33 6.12 6.59
C LEU A 57 -11.19 6.21 8.11
N ASN A 58 -11.39 7.40 8.68
CA ASN A 58 -11.15 7.68 10.10
C ASN A 58 -12.18 7.01 11.04
N ASP A 59 -13.39 6.75 10.57
CA ASP A 59 -14.44 6.13 11.38
C ASP A 59 -14.30 4.60 11.41
N ASN A 60 -13.60 4.03 10.43
CA ASN A 60 -13.41 2.59 10.28
C ASN A 60 -12.00 2.11 10.66
N LEU A 61 -11.15 2.97 11.24
CA LEU A 61 -9.76 2.62 11.61
C LEU A 61 -9.65 1.48 12.63
N THR A 62 -10.71 1.29 13.43
CA THR A 62 -10.76 0.23 14.44
C THR A 62 -11.14 -1.13 13.86
N ASP A 63 -11.68 -1.18 12.64
CA ASP A 63 -12.04 -2.45 11.98
C ASP A 63 -10.84 -3.00 11.19
N PRO A 64 -10.24 -4.12 11.62
CA PRO A 64 -9.12 -4.73 10.91
C PRO A 64 -9.50 -5.18 9.49
N ASN A 65 -10.76 -5.59 9.26
CA ASN A 65 -11.21 -6.04 7.94
C ASN A 65 -11.30 -4.87 6.97
N TYR A 66 -11.72 -3.69 7.45
CA TYR A 66 -11.82 -2.50 6.63
C TYR A 66 -10.46 -2.13 6.02
N ILE A 67 -9.40 -2.12 6.84
CA ILE A 67 -8.06 -1.74 6.40
C ILE A 67 -7.41 -2.85 5.55
N THR A 68 -7.68 -4.12 5.81
CA THR A 68 -6.98 -5.24 5.15
C THR A 68 -7.60 -5.73 3.85
N CYS A 69 -8.92 -5.56 3.67
CA CYS A 69 -9.66 -6.05 2.51
C CYS A 69 -9.71 -5.06 1.33
N ARG A 70 -9.02 -3.91 1.45
CA ARG A 70 -9.01 -2.84 0.45
C ARG A 70 -7.58 -2.59 -0.01
N ALA A 71 -7.41 -2.30 -1.29
CA ALA A 71 -6.11 -1.97 -1.87
C ALA A 71 -6.30 -1.05 -3.08
N ILE A 72 -5.36 -0.14 -3.27
CA ILE A 72 -5.19 0.62 -4.51
C ILE A 72 -3.92 0.08 -5.16
N LEU A 73 -4.04 -0.40 -6.40
CA LEU A 73 -2.93 -0.94 -7.17
C LEU A 73 -2.54 0.06 -8.26
N SER A 74 -1.26 0.17 -8.54
CA SER A 74 -0.73 0.97 -9.64
C SER A 74 0.39 0.20 -10.34
N THR A 75 0.66 0.57 -11.59
CA THR A 75 1.66 -0.10 -12.44
C THR A 75 3.09 0.31 -12.13
N ARG A 76 3.30 1.45 -11.45
CA ARG A 76 4.63 1.97 -11.09
C ARG A 76 4.72 2.33 -9.62
N ASN A 77 5.86 2.04 -9.00
CA ASN A 77 6.12 2.35 -7.60
C ASN A 77 6.03 3.84 -7.29
N GLU A 78 6.49 4.72 -8.19
CA GLU A 78 6.38 6.18 -8.02
C GLU A 78 4.93 6.63 -7.76
N PHE A 79 3.95 6.05 -8.48
CA PHE A 79 2.54 6.35 -8.25
C PHE A 79 2.04 5.73 -6.96
N VAL A 80 2.50 4.52 -6.60
CA VAL A 80 2.19 3.89 -5.31
C VAL A 80 2.67 4.76 -4.16
N ASP A 81 3.90 5.27 -4.22
CA ASP A 81 4.49 6.13 -3.20
C ASP A 81 3.71 7.43 -3.05
N ARG A 82 3.34 8.06 -4.17
CA ARG A 82 2.49 9.27 -4.17
C ARG A 82 1.13 9.02 -3.52
N ILE A 83 0.49 7.88 -3.83
CA ILE A 83 -0.81 7.50 -3.25
C ILE A 83 -0.66 7.20 -1.76
N ASN A 84 0.37 6.45 -1.37
CA ASN A 84 0.64 6.11 0.02
C ASN A 84 0.92 7.37 0.86
N MET A 85 1.69 8.33 0.35
CA MET A 85 1.91 9.61 1.04
C MET A 85 0.60 10.38 1.25
N LYS A 86 -0.23 10.53 0.19
CA LYS A 86 -1.56 11.16 0.32
C LYS A 86 -2.46 10.40 1.31
N MET A 87 -2.36 9.08 1.36
CA MET A 87 -3.11 8.26 2.32
C MET A 87 -2.66 8.54 3.75
N ILE A 88 -1.36 8.57 4.03
CA ILE A 88 -0.81 8.88 5.36
C ILE A 88 -1.30 10.25 5.85
N GLU A 89 -1.37 11.25 4.98
CA GLU A 89 -1.88 12.59 5.34
C GLU A 89 -3.33 12.54 5.86
N ARG A 90 -4.16 11.62 5.36
CA ARG A 90 -5.58 11.47 5.73
C ARG A 90 -5.85 10.78 7.07
N PHE A 91 -4.91 9.97 7.57
CA PHE A 91 -5.04 9.37 8.90
C PHE A 91 -4.96 10.47 9.98
N ARG A 92 -5.79 10.37 11.02
CA ARG A 92 -5.69 11.25 12.19
C ARG A 92 -4.42 10.98 13.00
N GLY A 93 -4.00 11.98 13.75
CA GLY A 93 -2.83 11.91 14.64
C GLY A 93 -1.55 12.46 14.01
N ASP A 94 -0.52 12.53 14.84
CA ASP A 94 0.77 13.10 14.48
C ASP A 94 1.59 12.16 13.61
N VAL A 95 2.31 12.73 12.65
CA VAL A 95 3.24 11.99 11.79
C VAL A 95 4.50 11.66 12.58
N MET A 96 4.84 10.38 12.68
CA MET A 96 6.16 9.93 13.10
C MET A 96 7.04 9.77 11.86
N THR A 97 8.24 10.34 11.90
CA THR A 97 9.22 10.22 10.80
C THR A 97 10.45 9.48 11.30
N TYR A 98 10.76 8.36 10.65
CA TYR A 98 12.01 7.63 10.85
C TYR A 98 12.97 7.96 9.70
N HIS A 99 14.22 8.22 10.04
CA HIS A 99 15.30 8.44 9.09
C HIS A 99 16.23 7.23 9.09
N SER A 100 16.63 6.76 7.91
CA SER A 100 17.69 5.75 7.81
C SER A 100 19.04 6.34 8.27
N PHE A 101 19.93 5.45 8.70
CA PHE A 101 21.31 5.77 9.08
C PHE A 101 22.24 5.03 8.11
N ASP A 102 22.39 5.60 6.91
CA ASP A 102 23.14 4.96 5.83
C ASP A 102 24.61 5.39 5.85
N ARG A 103 25.50 4.43 5.58
CA ARG A 103 26.95 4.66 5.46
C ARG A 103 27.53 3.69 4.43
N ALA A 104 28.43 4.18 3.59
CA ALA A 104 29.26 3.31 2.77
C ALA A 104 30.42 2.75 3.62
N ASP A 105 30.56 1.43 3.65
CA ASP A 105 31.76 0.80 4.21
C ASP A 105 32.93 0.97 3.22
N ASP A 106 34.15 1.07 3.76
CA ASP A 106 35.41 1.24 3.00
C ASP A 106 35.48 2.49 2.08
N ASP A 107 34.66 3.51 2.32
CA ASP A 107 34.72 4.78 1.60
C ASP A 107 35.79 5.73 2.16
N THR A 108 37.07 5.34 2.01
CA THR A 108 38.21 6.09 2.56
C THR A 108 38.36 7.51 1.99
N HIS A 109 37.75 7.77 0.84
CA HIS A 109 37.86 9.05 0.12
C HIS A 109 36.53 9.83 0.09
N ASN A 110 35.51 9.36 0.80
CA ASN A 110 34.18 9.98 0.85
C ASN A 110 33.57 10.21 -0.55
N TYR A 111 33.72 9.22 -1.44
CA TYR A 111 33.15 9.23 -2.79
C TYR A 111 31.63 9.16 -2.79
N TYR A 112 31.01 8.66 -1.72
CA TYR A 112 29.56 8.52 -1.59
C TYR A 112 29.00 9.55 -0.63
N PRO A 113 28.60 10.75 -1.13
CA PRO A 113 27.99 11.77 -0.29
C PRO A 113 26.67 11.26 0.30
N LEU A 114 26.30 11.77 1.47
CA LEU A 114 25.10 11.35 2.19
C LEU A 114 23.83 11.59 1.37
N GLU A 115 23.78 12.66 0.58
CA GLU A 115 22.68 12.98 -0.33
C GLU A 115 22.48 11.88 -1.39
N PHE A 116 23.57 11.28 -1.86
CA PHE A 116 23.51 10.15 -2.77
C PHE A 116 22.97 8.91 -2.05
N LEU A 117 23.49 8.58 -0.86
CA LEU A 117 23.02 7.44 -0.07
C LEU A 117 21.52 7.55 0.27
N ASN A 118 21.08 8.72 0.70
CA ASN A 118 19.68 9.00 1.04
C ASN A 118 18.73 8.92 -0.17
N SER A 119 19.26 8.98 -1.40
CA SER A 119 18.48 8.83 -2.62
C SER A 119 18.27 7.36 -3.04
N LEU A 120 19.02 6.43 -2.44
CA LEU A 120 18.93 5.01 -2.79
C LEU A 120 17.65 4.39 -2.23
N THR A 121 17.00 3.57 -3.05
CA THR A 121 15.79 2.81 -2.69
C THR A 121 15.99 1.32 -3.01
N PRO A 122 16.92 0.65 -2.31
CA PRO A 122 17.21 -0.75 -2.57
C PRO A 122 16.02 -1.66 -2.24
N ASN A 123 15.87 -2.74 -3.00
CA ASN A 123 14.80 -3.72 -2.78
C ASN A 123 14.90 -4.33 -1.37
N GLY A 124 13.75 -4.45 -0.70
CA GLY A 124 13.66 -5.08 0.62
C GLY A 124 13.98 -4.14 1.79
N LEU A 125 14.26 -2.87 1.54
CA LEU A 125 14.44 -1.84 2.56
C LEU A 125 13.45 -0.68 2.35
N PRO A 126 13.02 -0.01 3.44
CA PRO A 126 12.24 1.21 3.33
C PRO A 126 13.10 2.36 2.76
N PRO A 127 12.46 3.43 2.25
CA PRO A 127 13.18 4.65 1.83
C PRO A 127 13.84 5.35 3.03
N HIS A 128 14.79 6.25 2.74
CA HIS A 128 15.50 7.04 3.77
C HIS A 128 14.55 7.75 4.74
N VAL A 129 13.45 8.31 4.22
CA VAL A 129 12.42 8.97 5.05
C VAL A 129 11.16 8.12 5.08
N LEU A 130 10.88 7.52 6.24
CA LEU A 130 9.69 6.72 6.47
C LEU A 130 8.70 7.48 7.36
N LYS A 131 7.59 7.96 6.77
CA LYS A 131 6.52 8.68 7.48
C LYS A 131 5.36 7.74 7.77
N LEU A 132 4.97 7.66 9.05
CA LEU A 132 3.91 6.77 9.52
C LEU A 132 2.98 7.51 10.48
N LYS A 133 1.77 6.96 10.68
CA LYS A 133 0.82 7.41 11.72
C LYS A 133 0.24 6.21 12.48
N ILE A 134 -0.29 6.46 13.67
CA ILE A 134 -0.97 5.42 14.43
C ILE A 134 -2.19 4.92 13.63
N ASN A 135 -2.43 3.61 13.67
CA ASN A 135 -3.46 2.89 12.94
C ASN A 135 -3.30 2.83 11.41
N CYS A 136 -2.19 3.31 10.84
CA CYS A 136 -1.94 3.10 9.41
C CYS A 136 -1.49 1.65 9.13
N PRO A 137 -1.92 1.04 8.02
CA PRO A 137 -1.40 -0.25 7.58
C PRO A 137 0.04 -0.10 7.06
N ILE A 138 0.86 -1.10 7.33
CA ILE A 138 2.22 -1.25 6.81
C ILE A 138 2.43 -2.68 6.31
N MET A 139 3.45 -2.88 5.48
CA MET A 139 3.85 -4.18 4.98
C MET A 139 5.34 -4.40 5.20
N LEU A 140 5.73 -5.59 5.64
CA LEU A 140 7.14 -5.96 5.73
C LEU A 140 7.73 -6.18 4.35
N LEU A 141 8.94 -5.65 4.11
CA LEU A 141 9.66 -5.77 2.85
C LEU A 141 10.73 -6.87 2.85
N ARG A 142 11.00 -7.48 4.01
CA ARG A 142 12.03 -8.51 4.19
C ARG A 142 11.61 -9.55 5.22
N ASN A 143 12.28 -10.69 5.16
CA ASN A 143 12.16 -11.74 6.16
C ASN A 143 12.95 -11.35 7.41
N ILE A 144 12.26 -11.32 8.55
CA ILE A 144 12.87 -11.06 9.87
C ILE A 144 12.77 -12.34 10.70
N ASP A 145 11.56 -12.86 10.84
CA ASP A 145 11.27 -14.09 11.57
C ASP A 145 10.05 -14.80 10.93
N PRO A 146 10.27 -15.55 9.84
CA PRO A 146 9.19 -16.24 9.13
C PRO A 146 8.41 -17.24 9.99
N ALA A 147 9.08 -17.89 10.95
CA ALA A 147 8.44 -18.85 11.84
C ALA A 147 7.35 -18.21 12.71
N ASN A 148 7.50 -16.91 13.00
CA ASN A 148 6.56 -16.12 13.79
C ASN A 148 5.67 -15.20 12.95
N GLY A 149 5.63 -15.38 11.63
CA GLY A 149 4.80 -14.61 10.71
C GLY A 149 5.41 -13.27 10.25
N LEU A 150 6.68 -12.99 10.56
CA LEU A 150 7.39 -11.77 10.15
C LEU A 150 8.22 -12.02 8.88
N CYS A 151 7.52 -12.25 7.78
CA CYS A 151 8.10 -12.42 6.46
C CYS A 151 7.73 -11.27 5.52
N ASN A 152 8.41 -11.22 4.36
CA ASN A 152 8.08 -10.27 3.31
C ASN A 152 6.60 -10.43 2.89
N GLY A 153 5.88 -9.31 2.79
CA GLY A 153 4.47 -9.28 2.46
C GLY A 153 3.52 -9.35 3.66
N THR A 154 4.00 -9.64 4.88
CA THR A 154 3.16 -9.59 6.09
C THR A 154 2.59 -8.18 6.25
N ARG A 155 1.27 -8.09 6.36
CA ARG A 155 0.56 -6.84 6.62
C ARG A 155 0.36 -6.65 8.11
N LEU A 156 0.67 -5.45 8.59
CA LEU A 156 0.52 -5.05 9.98
C LEU A 156 -0.19 -3.71 10.08
N VAL A 157 -0.69 -3.38 11.28
CA VAL A 157 -1.20 -2.05 11.61
C VAL A 157 -0.33 -1.46 12.72
N VAL A 158 0.08 -0.20 12.55
CA VAL A 158 0.87 0.53 13.54
C VAL A 158 0.02 0.86 14.76
N ARG A 159 0.56 0.63 15.95
CA ARG A 159 -0.17 0.82 17.21
C ARG A 159 0.52 1.81 18.12
N GLN A 160 1.85 1.83 18.12
CA GLN A 160 2.63 2.82 18.86
C GLN A 160 4.01 3.02 18.21
N PHE A 161 4.60 4.18 18.47
CA PHE A 161 5.96 4.50 18.06
C PHE A 161 6.90 4.49 19.26
N GLY A 162 8.03 3.80 19.10
CA GLY A 162 9.22 3.95 19.93
C GLY A 162 10.29 4.76 19.20
N LYS A 163 11.37 5.10 19.90
CA LYS A 163 12.46 5.91 19.33
C LYS A 163 13.08 5.27 18.07
N ASN A 164 13.36 3.97 18.14
CA ASN A 164 13.95 3.17 17.05
C ASN A 164 13.19 1.84 16.91
N ALA A 165 11.89 1.85 17.14
CA ALA A 165 11.05 0.66 17.03
C ALA A 165 9.62 1.05 16.70
N ILE A 166 8.93 0.21 15.93
CA ILE A 166 7.52 0.35 15.61
C ILE A 166 6.78 -0.79 16.28
N ASP A 167 5.85 -0.47 17.18
CA ASP A 167 4.90 -1.44 17.73
C ASP A 167 3.76 -1.62 16.75
N ALA A 168 3.64 -2.83 16.22
CA ALA A 168 2.68 -3.19 15.20
C ALA A 168 1.95 -4.48 15.54
N GLU A 169 0.77 -4.65 14.95
CA GLU A 169 -0.06 -5.84 15.09
C GLU A 169 -0.22 -6.52 13.74
N ILE A 170 0.02 -7.83 13.68
CA ILE A 170 -0.24 -8.61 12.46
C ILE A 170 -1.75 -8.70 12.25
N VAL A 171 -2.22 -8.36 11.05
CA VAL A 171 -3.67 -8.27 10.78
C VAL A 171 -4.21 -9.37 9.86
N VAL A 172 -3.35 -10.21 9.29
CA VAL A 172 -3.73 -11.27 8.35
C VAL A 172 -2.98 -12.58 8.63
N GLY A 173 -3.61 -13.70 8.26
CA GLY A 173 -3.00 -15.03 8.34
C GLY A 173 -3.05 -15.66 9.73
N GLN A 174 -2.31 -16.76 9.90
CA GLN A 174 -2.33 -17.58 11.12
C GLN A 174 -1.84 -16.84 12.38
N HIS A 175 -1.06 -15.77 12.21
CA HIS A 175 -0.49 -14.97 13.29
C HIS A 175 -1.27 -13.67 13.55
N ALA A 176 -2.48 -13.52 12.99
CA ALA A 176 -3.30 -12.33 13.19
C ALA A 176 -3.58 -12.06 14.68
N GLY A 177 -3.57 -10.78 15.08
CA GLY A 177 -3.71 -10.31 16.45
C GLY A 177 -2.41 -10.30 17.27
N LYS A 178 -1.31 -10.86 16.75
CA LYS A 178 -0.01 -10.86 17.44
C LYS A 178 0.62 -9.47 17.40
N ARG A 179 0.97 -8.94 18.58
CA ARG A 179 1.76 -7.71 18.73
C ARG A 179 3.25 -8.00 18.60
N VAL A 180 3.94 -7.17 17.83
CA VAL A 180 5.35 -7.32 17.49
C VAL A 180 6.05 -5.96 17.47
N PHE A 181 7.35 -5.96 17.71
CA PHE A 181 8.19 -4.77 17.59
C PHE A 181 9.08 -4.92 16.37
N LEU A 182 8.96 -3.99 15.43
CA LEU A 182 9.81 -3.90 14.26
C LEU A 182 10.96 -2.93 14.55
N PRO A 183 12.21 -3.29 14.22
CA PRO A 183 13.36 -2.39 14.35
C PRO A 183 13.31 -1.26 13.31
#